data_AF-A0A3N4GYL1-F1
#
_entry.id   AF-A0A3N4GYL1-F1
#
_cell.length_a   1.000
_cell.length_b   1.000
_cell.length_c   1.000
_cell.angle_alpha   90.00
_cell.angle_beta   90.00
_cell.angle_gamma   90.00
#
_symmetry.space_group_name_H-M   'P 1'
#
loop_
_entity.id
_entity.type
_entity.pdbx_description
1 polymer ?
#
loop_
_entity_poly.entity_id
_entity_poly.type
_entity_poly.pdbx_seq_one_letter_code
_entity_poly.pdbx_strand_id
1 'polypeptide(L)' 'MVDAGPEGLQGRLSAKKYMSITQVSKATATRDLQYLYEQGMLTKTWAGRFVRYALNIN' A
#
# COMPACT_ATOMS: atom_id res chain seq x y z
N MET A 1 19.66 0.23 7.83
CA MET A 1 19.47 1.05 6.61
C MET A 1 18.02 0.93 6.16
N VAL A 2 17.17 1.88 6.53
CA VAL A 2 15.81 1.99 5.97
C VAL A 2 15.86 3.00 4.83
N ASP A 3 16.34 2.51 3.69
CA ASP A 3 16.27 3.23 2.43
C ASP A 3 14.83 3.15 1.91
N ALA A 4 13.98 4.02 2.41
CA ALA A 4 12.64 4.21 1.87
C ALA A 4 12.34 5.71 1.88
N GLY A 5 13.12 6.44 1.09
CA GLY A 5 12.70 7.76 0.62
C GLY A 5 11.35 7.68 -0.12
N PRO A 6 10.74 8.82 -0.47
CA PRO A 6 9.44 8.91 -1.15
C PRO A 6 9.32 8.07 -2.45
N GLU A 7 10.45 7.65 -3.03
CA GLU A 7 10.55 6.68 -4.12
C GLU A 7 9.99 5.29 -3.77
N GLY A 8 9.95 4.94 -2.49
CA GLY A 8 9.36 3.69 -2.00
C GLY A 8 7.86 3.57 -2.28
N LEU A 9 7.16 4.69 -2.45
CA LEU A 9 5.73 4.76 -2.74
C LEU A 9 5.42 4.94 -4.24
N GLN A 10 6.39 5.37 -5.05
CA GLN A 10 6.22 5.61 -6.49
C GLN A 10 5.90 4.34 -7.31
N GLY A 11 6.17 3.15 -6.77
CA GLY A 11 6.19 1.91 -7.56
C GLY A 11 5.16 0.83 -7.23
N ARG A 12 4.09 1.16 -6.48
CA ARG A 12 3.02 0.27 -5.95
C ARG A 12 3.22 -0.13 -4.47
N LEU A 13 2.20 0.18 -3.67
CA LEU A 13 2.02 -0.17 -2.28
C LEU A 13 1.49 -1.61 -2.14
N SER A 14 2.14 -2.41 -1.28
CA SER A 14 1.67 -3.75 -0.89
C SER A 14 1.44 -3.78 0.60
N ALA A 15 0.66 -4.75 1.10
CA ALA A 15 0.48 -4.94 2.54
C ALA A 15 1.82 -5.07 3.29
N LYS A 16 2.82 -5.75 2.70
CA LYS A 16 4.16 -5.87 3.29
C LYS A 16 4.87 -4.53 3.43
N LYS A 17 4.77 -3.68 2.41
CA LYS A 17 5.38 -2.35 2.42
C LYS A 17 4.65 -1.41 3.39
N TYR A 18 3.32 -1.46 3.39
CA TYR A 18 2.50 -0.72 4.34
C TYR A 18 2.87 -1.07 5.78
N MET A 19 2.92 -2.36 6.13
CA MET A 19 3.38 -2.82 7.45
C MET A 19 4.78 -2.33 7.81
N SER A 20 5.71 -2.29 6.85
CA SER A 20 7.08 -1.82 7.13
C SER A 20 7.14 -0.32 7.44
N ILE A 21 6.20 0.47 6.92
CA ILE A 21 6.12 1.91 7.13
C ILE A 21 5.35 2.23 8.42
N THR A 22 4.17 1.62 8.59
CA THR A 22 3.27 1.94 9.71
C THR A 22 3.50 1.07 10.94
N GLN A 23 4.34 0.04 10.84
CA GLN A 23 4.65 -0.91 11.91
C GLN A 23 3.41 -1.59 12.52
N VAL A 24 2.33 -1.73 11.73
CA VAL A 24 1.09 -2.39 12.14
C VAL A 24 1.06 -3.87 11.74
N SER A 25 0.15 -4.62 12.34
CA SER A 25 -0.09 -6.03 11.98
C SER A 25 -0.58 -6.19 10.54
N LYS A 26 -0.41 -7.38 9.97
CA LYS A 26 -0.92 -7.71 8.63
C LYS A 26 -2.42 -7.48 8.49
N ALA A 27 -3.20 -7.89 9.49
CA ALA A 27 -4.65 -7.73 9.48
C ALA A 27 -5.05 -6.25 9.47
N THR A 28 -4.37 -5.43 10.28
CA THR A 28 -4.57 -3.97 10.30
C THR A 28 -4.19 -3.34 8.96
N ALA A 29 -3.02 -3.70 8.41
CA ALA A 29 -2.55 -3.18 7.13
C ALA A 29 -3.50 -3.52 5.98
N THR A 30 -4.04 -4.73 5.92
CA THR A 30 -4.99 -5.11 4.87
C THR A 30 -6.31 -4.36 4.97
N ARG A 31 -6.81 -4.14 6.20
CA ARG A 31 -8.05 -3.40 6.43
C ARG A 31 -7.91 -1.92 6.07
N ASP A 32 -6.78 -1.32 6.43
CA ASP A 32 -6.49 0.08 6.12
C ASP A 32 -6.34 0.31 4.61
N LEU A 33 -5.57 -0.54 3.92
CA LEU A 33 -5.43 -0.49 2.47
C LEU A 33 -6.76 -0.67 1.73
N GLN A 34 -7.64 -1.54 2.24
CA GLN A 34 -8.97 -1.72 1.68
C GLN A 34 -9.82 -0.46 1.88
N TYR A 35 -9.81 0.10 3.08
CA TYR A 35 -10.53 1.35 3.37
C TYR A 35 -10.06 2.49 2.47
N LEU A 36 -8.75 2.69 2.32
CA LEU A 36 -8.16 3.72 1.46
C LEU A 36 -8.50 3.49 -0.03
N TYR A 37 -8.61 2.24 -0.47
CA TYR A 37 -9.10 1.90 -1.81
C TYR A 37 -10.59 2.26 -1.98
N GLU A 38 -11.43 1.94 -0.99
CA GLU A 38 -12.86 2.27 -1.00
C GLU A 38 -13.11 3.79 -0.98
N GLN A 39 -12.24 4.55 -0.31
CA GLN A 39 -12.27 6.02 -0.32
C GLN A 39 -11.72 6.63 -1.63
N GLY A 40 -11.30 5.81 -2.59
CA GLY A 40 -10.75 6.28 -3.87
C GLY A 40 -9.34 6.88 -3.77
N MET A 41 -8.69 6.81 -2.59
CA MET A 41 -7.32 7.29 -2.38
C MET A 41 -6.28 6.35 -2.98
N LEU A 42 -6.63 5.06 -3.13
CA LEU A 42 -5.79 4.04 -3.75
C LEU A 42 -6.48 3.41 -4.96
N THR A 43 -5.70 3.05 -5.97
CA THR A 43 -6.15 2.28 -7.13
C THR A 43 -5.49 0.91 -7.15
N LYS A 44 -6.27 -0.16 -7.33
CA LYS A 44 -5.73 -1.52 -7.42
C LYS A 44 -5.11 -1.74 -8.80
N THR A 45 -3.78 -1.83 -8.86
CA THR A 45 -3.04 -1.90 -10.13
C THR A 45 -2.75 -3.33 -10.59
N TRP A 46 -2.75 -4.30 -9.68
CA TRP A 46 -2.50 -5.70 -10.03
C TRP A 46 -3.19 -6.65 -9.03
N ALA A 47 -3.89 -7.66 -9.55
CA ALA A 47 -4.74 -8.59 -8.81
C ALA A 47 -4.38 -10.07 -9.06
N GLY A 48 -3.08 -10.39 -9.23
CA GLY A 48 -2.59 -11.77 -9.25
C GLY A 48 -2.21 -12.28 -7.85
N ARG A 49 -1.13 -13.07 -7.74
CA ARG A 49 -0.65 -13.67 -6.46
C ARG A 49 -0.37 -12.66 -5.33
N PHE A 50 -0.23 -11.38 -5.66
CA PHE A 50 0.05 -10.30 -4.70
C PHE A 50 -0.74 -9.05 -5.04
N VAL A 51 -1.66 -8.61 -4.18
CA VAL A 51 -2.37 -7.35 -4.38
C VAL A 51 -1.40 -6.17 -4.29
N ARG A 52 -1.50 -5.28 -5.28
CA ARG A 52 -0.74 -4.04 -5.34
C ARG A 52 -1.69 -2.86 -5.53
N TYR A 53 -1.51 -1.84 -4.70
CA TYR A 53 -2.21 -0.57 -4.72
C TYR A 53 -1.28 0.51 -5.26
N ALA A 54 -1.79 1.51 -5.95
CA ALA A 54 -1.09 2.74 -6.29
C ALA A 54 -1.82 3.91 -5.65
N LEU A 55 -1.09 4.98 -5.31
CA LEU A 55 -1.71 6.20 -4.85
C LEU A 55 -2.48 6.83 -6.02
N ASN A 56 -3.73 7.21 -5.77
CA ASN A 56 -4.53 7.94 -6.73
C ASN A 56 -4.11 9.42 -6.66
N ILE A 57 -3.07 9.78 -7.39
CA ILE A 57 -2.59 11.15 -7.51
C ILE A 57 -3.35 11.75 -8.70
N ASN A 58 -4.42 12.48 -8.42
CA ASN A 58 -5.12 13.31 -9.39
C ASN A 58 -4.44 14.68 -9.46
#